data_AF-H9FJ73-F1
#
_entry.id   AF-H9FJ73-F1
#
_cell.length_a   1.000
_cell.length_b   1.000
_cell.length_c   1.000
_cell.angle_alpha   90.00
_cell.angle_beta   90.00
_cell.angle_gamma   90.00
#
_symmetry.space_group_name_H-M   'P 1'
#
loop_
_entity.id
_entity.type
_entity.pdbx_description
1 polymer ?
#
loop_
_entity_poly.entity_id
_entity_poly.type
_entity_poly.pdbx_seq_one_letter_code
_entity_poly.pdbx_strand_id
1 'polypeptide(L)'
;LPDYFNHRVIGAQVDQSVFEELIKGHLPELAEHMNDLSALASVSLSWFLTLFLSIMPLESAVNVVDCFFYDGIKAIFQLGLAVLEANAEDLCSSKDDGQALMILSRFLDHIKNEDSPGPPVGSHHAFFSDDQEPYPVTDISDLIRDSYEKFGDQSVEQIEHLRYKHRIRVLQGHEDTTKQNVLRVVIPEVSILPEDLEELYDLFKREHMMSCYWEQPRPTASRHDPSRPYAEQYRIDARQFAHLFQLVSPWTCGAHTEILAERTFRLLDDNMDQLIEFKAFVSCLDIMYNGEMNEKIKLLYRLHIPPALTENDRDSQSPLKNPLLSTSRPLVFGKPNGDAVDYQKQLKQMIKDLAKEKDKTEKELPKMSQREFIQFCKTLYSMFHEDPEENDLYQAIATVTTLLLQIGEVGQRSSSSGSCSQECGEELQASAPSPEDSVFADTGKTPQ
;
A
#
# COMPACT_ATOMS: atom_id res chain seq x y z
N LEU A 1 25.67 -15.86 4.96
CA LEU A 1 25.22 -14.46 4.80
C LEU A 1 23.69 -14.40 4.86
N PRO A 2 23.10 -14.09 6.02
CA PRO A 2 21.65 -13.92 6.13
C PRO A 2 21.16 -12.75 5.26
N ASP A 3 19.99 -12.84 4.65
CA ASP A 3 19.33 -11.76 3.90
C ASP A 3 20.07 -11.17 2.67
N TYR A 4 21.21 -11.73 2.25
CA TYR A 4 21.96 -11.23 1.09
C TYR A 4 21.27 -11.50 -0.25
N PHE A 5 20.62 -12.66 -0.40
CA PHE A 5 20.02 -13.10 -1.65
C PHE A 5 18.48 -13.14 -1.58
N ASN A 6 17.88 -12.45 -0.61
CA ASN A 6 16.43 -12.27 -0.60
C ASN A 6 16.03 -11.27 -1.70
N HIS A 7 14.75 -11.25 -2.10
CA HIS A 7 14.25 -10.37 -3.18
C HIS A 7 14.52 -8.87 -2.96
N ARG A 8 14.76 -8.46 -1.71
CA ARG A 8 15.01 -7.06 -1.32
C ARG A 8 16.51 -6.77 -1.08
N VAL A 9 17.38 -7.78 -1.18
CA VAL A 9 18.84 -7.74 -0.97
C VAL A 9 19.24 -6.96 0.30
N ILE A 10 18.43 -7.08 1.37
CA ILE A 10 18.52 -6.21 2.55
C ILE A 10 19.89 -6.38 3.22
N GLY A 11 20.37 -7.62 3.35
CA GLY A 11 21.66 -7.89 3.98
C GLY A 11 22.82 -7.22 3.27
N ALA A 12 22.85 -7.26 1.94
CA ALA A 12 23.95 -6.69 1.17
C ALA A 12 23.93 -5.16 1.20
N GLN A 13 22.75 -4.52 1.16
CA GLN A 13 22.65 -3.06 1.26
C GLN A 13 22.98 -2.53 2.67
N VAL A 14 22.66 -3.31 3.70
CA VAL A 14 23.14 -3.00 5.06
C VAL A 14 24.65 -3.03 5.09
N ASP A 15 25.27 -4.09 4.54
CA ASP A 15 26.72 -4.21 4.55
C ASP A 15 27.42 -3.21 3.62
N GLN A 16 26.77 -2.76 2.55
CA GLN A 16 27.20 -1.60 1.75
C GLN A 16 27.23 -0.32 2.59
N SER A 17 26.19 -0.07 3.41
CA SER A 17 26.13 1.11 4.30
C SER A 17 27.15 1.03 5.43
N VAL A 18 27.38 -0.17 5.97
CA VAL A 18 28.44 -0.45 6.95
C VAL A 18 29.80 -0.14 6.33
N PHE A 19 30.05 -0.61 5.11
CA PHE A 19 31.32 -0.37 4.42
C PHE A 19 31.56 1.11 4.16
N GLU A 20 30.54 1.86 3.75
CA GLU A 20 30.65 3.31 3.58
C GLU A 20 31.05 4.02 4.89
N GLU A 21 30.49 3.61 6.03
CA GLU A 21 30.90 4.13 7.34
C GLU A 21 32.34 3.74 7.71
N LEU A 22 32.76 2.52 7.35
CA LEU A 22 34.14 2.07 7.56
C LEU A 22 35.13 2.83 6.70
N ILE A 23 34.80 3.16 5.45
CA ILE A 23 35.62 4.00 4.57
C ILE A 23 35.82 5.38 5.21
N LYS A 24 34.74 6.00 5.70
CA LYS A 24 34.82 7.31 6.39
C LYS A 24 35.69 7.26 7.65
N GLY A 25 35.68 6.13 8.36
CA GLY A 25 36.47 5.95 9.59
C GLY A 25 37.95 5.68 9.34
N HIS A 26 38.29 4.87 8.33
CA HIS A 26 39.66 4.38 8.12
C HIS A 26 40.40 5.06 6.97
N LEU A 27 39.67 5.58 5.98
CA LEU A 27 40.20 6.25 4.79
C LEU A 27 39.60 7.66 4.68
N PRO A 28 39.80 8.53 5.69
CA PRO A 28 39.16 9.86 5.72
C PRO A 28 39.59 10.75 4.56
N GLU A 29 40.85 10.66 4.12
CA GLU A 29 41.36 11.44 2.98
C GLU A 29 40.61 11.10 1.68
N LEU A 30 40.31 9.82 1.46
CA LEU A 30 39.53 9.35 0.32
C LEU A 30 38.06 9.82 0.43
N ALA A 31 37.48 9.74 1.62
CA ALA A 31 36.10 10.17 1.88
C ALA A 31 35.91 11.69 1.76
N GLU A 32 36.93 12.50 2.07
CA GLU A 32 36.88 13.95 1.90
C GLU A 32 37.04 14.39 0.44
N HIS A 33 37.85 13.67 -0.35
CA HIS A 33 38.07 13.99 -1.77
C HIS A 33 36.92 13.49 -2.66
N MET A 34 36.35 12.33 -2.36
CA MET A 34 35.21 11.80 -3.09
C MET A 34 33.91 12.36 -2.50
N ASN A 35 33.43 13.48 -3.08
CA ASN A 35 32.18 14.14 -2.66
C ASN A 35 30.95 13.21 -2.63
N ASP A 36 30.97 12.13 -3.40
CA ASP A 36 29.95 11.09 -3.37
C ASP A 36 30.57 9.69 -3.30
N LEU A 37 30.46 9.04 -2.14
CA LEU A 37 30.90 7.66 -1.95
C LEU A 37 29.92 6.64 -2.54
N SER A 38 28.78 7.06 -3.09
CA SER A 38 27.78 6.16 -3.68
C SER A 38 28.35 5.33 -4.82
N ALA A 39 29.29 5.88 -5.59
CA ALA A 39 30.00 5.17 -6.64
C ALA A 39 30.83 4.00 -6.07
N LEU A 40 31.67 4.25 -5.06
CA LEU A 40 32.43 3.20 -4.37
C LEU A 40 31.52 2.19 -3.69
N ALA A 41 30.41 2.65 -3.11
CA ALA A 41 29.41 1.79 -2.49
C ALA A 41 28.76 0.86 -3.53
N SER A 42 28.44 1.37 -4.72
CA SER A 42 27.86 0.57 -5.82
C SER A 42 28.83 -0.50 -6.33
N VAL A 43 30.10 -0.14 -6.48
CA VAL A 43 31.15 -1.08 -6.92
C VAL A 43 31.39 -2.16 -5.88
N SER A 44 31.55 -1.75 -4.62
CA SER A 44 31.81 -2.67 -3.51
C SER A 44 30.64 -3.62 -3.25
N LEU A 45 29.40 -3.26 -3.57
CA LEU A 45 28.25 -4.18 -3.51
C LEU A 45 28.52 -5.46 -4.33
N SER A 46 29.14 -5.35 -5.51
CA SER A 46 29.50 -6.52 -6.32
C SER A 46 30.56 -7.40 -5.64
N TRP A 47 31.49 -6.79 -4.89
CA TRP A 47 32.54 -7.50 -4.14
C TRP A 47 31.92 -8.33 -3.02
N PHE A 48 31.00 -7.74 -2.26
CA PHE A 48 30.28 -8.41 -1.17
C PHE A 48 29.35 -9.52 -1.68
N LEU A 49 28.65 -9.30 -2.79
CA LEU A 49 27.73 -10.28 -3.36
C LEU A 49 28.44 -11.52 -3.93
N THR A 50 29.65 -11.33 -4.48
CA THR A 50 30.40 -12.40 -5.15
C THR A 50 31.57 -12.91 -4.33
N LEU A 51 31.82 -12.38 -3.14
CA LEU A 51 33.02 -12.68 -2.34
C LEU A 51 34.30 -12.54 -3.17
N PHE A 52 34.37 -11.47 -3.97
CA PHE A 52 35.44 -11.20 -4.94
C PHE A 52 35.60 -12.21 -6.10
N LEU A 53 34.81 -13.31 -6.15
CA LEU A 53 34.97 -14.37 -7.15
C LEU A 53 34.82 -13.92 -8.61
N SER A 54 34.03 -12.87 -8.88
CA SER A 54 33.76 -12.41 -10.24
C SER A 54 34.62 -11.24 -10.69
N ILE A 55 35.44 -10.67 -9.80
CA ILE A 55 36.14 -9.40 -10.03
C ILE A 55 37.66 -9.51 -9.95
N MET A 56 38.20 -10.67 -9.59
CA MET A 56 39.64 -10.93 -9.56
C MET A 56 39.93 -12.33 -10.10
N PRO A 57 41.18 -12.63 -10.49
CA PRO A 57 41.56 -13.97 -10.96
C PRO A 57 41.17 -15.07 -9.97
N LEU A 58 40.64 -16.19 -10.48
CA LEU A 58 40.08 -17.27 -9.65
C LEU A 58 41.11 -17.80 -8.63
N GLU A 59 42.37 -17.93 -9.04
CA GLU A 59 43.46 -18.43 -8.19
C GLU A 59 43.72 -17.53 -6.97
N SER A 60 43.45 -16.23 -7.10
CA SER A 60 43.53 -15.25 -6.00
C SER A 60 42.23 -15.23 -5.20
N ALA A 61 41.08 -15.31 -5.88
CA ALA A 61 39.76 -15.25 -5.25
C ALA A 61 39.50 -16.43 -4.30
N VAL A 62 40.03 -17.62 -4.59
CA VAL A 62 39.89 -18.79 -3.70
C VAL A 62 40.56 -18.53 -2.34
N ASN A 63 41.72 -17.87 -2.30
CA ASN A 63 42.39 -17.50 -1.05
C ASN A 63 41.52 -16.54 -0.20
N VAL A 64 40.82 -15.60 -0.86
CA VAL A 64 39.87 -14.70 -0.19
C VAL A 64 38.69 -15.48 0.40
N VAL A 65 38.18 -16.46 -0.34
CA VAL A 65 37.09 -17.34 0.13
C VAL A 65 37.54 -18.20 1.31
N ASP A 66 38.79 -18.65 1.35
CA ASP A 66 39.36 -19.37 2.50
C ASP A 66 39.38 -18.48 3.75
N CYS A 67 39.82 -17.22 3.63
CA CYS A 67 39.74 -16.24 4.72
C CYS A 67 38.28 -16.01 5.17
N PHE A 68 37.34 -15.92 4.22
CA PHE A 68 35.92 -15.80 4.55
C PHE A 68 35.37 -17.01 5.31
N PHE A 69 35.77 -18.23 4.97
CA PHE A 69 35.31 -19.42 5.70
C PHE A 69 35.91 -19.52 7.10
N TYR A 70 37.14 -19.04 7.28
CA TYR A 70 37.81 -19.06 8.58
C TYR A 70 37.31 -17.95 9.51
N ASP A 71 37.28 -16.71 9.02
CA ASP A 71 37.08 -15.50 9.81
C ASP A 71 35.71 -14.84 9.59
N GLY A 72 34.94 -15.35 8.64
CA GLY A 72 33.63 -14.82 8.27
C GLY A 72 33.71 -13.56 7.42
N ILE A 73 32.59 -12.84 7.39
CA ILE A 73 32.42 -11.65 6.56
C ILE A 73 33.37 -10.49 6.91
N LYS A 74 33.95 -10.46 8.11
CA LYS A 74 34.94 -9.43 8.49
C LYS A 74 36.12 -9.41 7.52
N ALA A 75 36.56 -10.58 7.04
CA ALA A 75 37.68 -10.69 6.12
C ALA A 75 37.41 -9.94 4.80
N ILE A 76 36.14 -9.94 4.35
CA ILE A 76 35.70 -9.25 3.13
C ILE A 76 35.72 -7.73 3.33
N PHE A 77 35.30 -7.25 4.49
CA PHE A 77 35.39 -5.82 4.83
C PHE A 77 36.85 -5.35 4.90
N GLN A 78 37.71 -6.11 5.59
CA GLN A 78 39.13 -5.81 5.72
C GLN A 78 39.83 -5.78 4.36
N LEU A 79 39.58 -6.79 3.53
CA LEU A 79 40.13 -6.85 2.18
C LEU A 79 39.63 -5.69 1.31
N GLY A 80 38.33 -5.36 1.39
CA GLY A 80 37.76 -4.22 0.67
C GLY A 80 38.42 -2.89 1.06
N LEU A 81 38.69 -2.67 2.35
CA LEU A 81 39.41 -1.48 2.82
C LEU A 81 40.85 -1.47 2.30
N ALA A 82 41.54 -2.61 2.31
CA ALA A 82 42.91 -2.72 1.78
C ALA A 82 42.98 -2.43 0.28
N VAL A 83 42.00 -2.91 -0.50
CA VAL A 83 41.89 -2.60 -1.93
C VAL A 83 41.71 -1.09 -2.15
N LEU A 84 40.84 -0.44 -1.38
CA LEU A 84 40.62 1.01 -1.51
C LEU A 84 41.85 1.82 -1.06
N GLU A 85 42.51 1.42 0.02
CA GLU A 85 43.71 2.07 0.52
C GLU A 85 44.86 1.97 -0.48
N ALA A 86 45.09 0.79 -1.06
CA ALA A 86 46.13 0.57 -2.07
C ALA A 86 45.96 1.45 -3.32
N ASN A 87 44.73 1.88 -3.60
CA ASN A 87 44.40 2.73 -4.74
C ASN A 87 44.03 4.16 -4.33
N ALA A 88 44.22 4.56 -3.07
CA ALA A 88 43.69 5.82 -2.54
C ALA A 88 44.23 7.04 -3.28
N GLU A 89 45.53 7.09 -3.58
CA GLU A 89 46.13 8.21 -4.32
C GLU A 89 45.54 8.36 -5.72
N ASP A 90 45.45 7.26 -6.47
CA ASP A 90 44.88 7.24 -7.82
C ASP A 90 43.39 7.60 -7.80
N LEU A 91 42.64 7.07 -6.82
CA LEU A 91 41.21 7.38 -6.64
C LEU A 91 40.97 8.85 -6.29
N CYS A 92 41.79 9.45 -5.42
CA CYS A 92 41.73 10.87 -5.09
C CYS A 92 42.04 11.76 -6.31
N SER A 93 42.83 11.25 -7.27
CA SER A 93 43.14 11.95 -8.52
C SER A 93 42.09 11.76 -9.64
N SER A 94 41.13 10.86 -9.42
CA SER A 94 40.10 10.54 -10.42
C SER A 94 39.15 11.72 -10.66
N LYS A 95 38.71 11.89 -11.91
CA LYS A 95 37.84 13.02 -12.31
C LYS A 95 36.36 12.69 -12.25
N ASP A 96 36.02 11.42 -12.36
CA ASP A 96 34.66 10.90 -12.45
C ASP A 96 34.60 9.45 -11.95
N ASP A 97 33.39 8.99 -11.64
CA ASP A 97 33.11 7.64 -11.13
C ASP A 97 33.58 6.54 -12.09
N GLY A 98 33.59 6.81 -13.40
CA GLY A 98 34.04 5.88 -14.44
C GLY A 98 35.54 5.62 -14.37
N GLN A 99 36.34 6.65 -14.11
CA GLN A 99 37.78 6.50 -13.90
C GLN A 99 38.10 5.75 -12.61
N ALA A 100 37.39 6.05 -11.51
CA ALA A 100 37.54 5.31 -10.26
C ALA A 100 37.24 3.81 -10.43
N LEU A 101 36.17 3.49 -11.16
CA LEU A 101 35.79 2.14 -11.57
C LEU A 101 36.90 1.42 -12.37
N MET A 102 37.51 2.11 -13.33
CA MET A 102 38.59 1.57 -14.15
C MET A 102 39.86 1.31 -13.33
N ILE A 103 40.21 2.21 -12.41
CA ILE A 103 41.36 2.04 -11.49
C ILE A 103 41.18 0.76 -10.67
N LEU A 104 40.03 0.63 -10.00
CA LEU A 104 39.73 -0.53 -9.15
C LEU A 104 39.68 -1.84 -9.94
N SER A 105 39.00 -1.84 -11.11
CA SER A 105 38.92 -3.04 -11.95
C SER A 105 40.30 -3.46 -12.45
N ARG A 106 41.12 -2.49 -12.90
CA ARG A 106 42.49 -2.75 -13.34
C ARG A 106 43.33 -3.31 -12.19
N PHE A 107 43.27 -2.73 -11.00
CA PHE A 107 44.00 -3.24 -9.84
C PHE A 107 43.63 -4.70 -9.53
N LEU A 108 42.33 -4.99 -9.42
CA LEU A 108 41.83 -6.32 -9.09
C LEU A 108 42.17 -7.39 -10.14
N ASP A 109 42.19 -7.01 -11.43
CA ASP A 109 42.62 -7.88 -12.54
C ASP A 109 44.11 -8.24 -12.49
N HIS A 110 44.95 -7.41 -11.87
CA HIS A 110 46.39 -7.60 -11.78
C HIS A 110 46.84 -8.28 -10.48
N ILE A 111 45.91 -8.68 -9.61
CA ILE A 111 46.23 -9.46 -8.40
C ILE A 111 46.51 -10.91 -8.79
N LYS A 112 47.69 -11.42 -8.43
CA LYS A 112 48.09 -12.80 -8.72
C LYS A 112 48.34 -13.59 -7.45
N ASN A 113 48.33 -14.91 -7.61
CA ASN A 113 48.74 -15.85 -6.58
C ASN A 113 50.05 -16.50 -7.03
N GLU A 114 51.17 -16.05 -6.48
CA GLU A 114 52.51 -16.58 -6.84
C GLU A 114 52.70 -18.04 -6.40
N ASP A 115 51.92 -18.51 -5.41
CA ASP A 115 51.95 -19.89 -4.90
C ASP A 115 51.06 -20.87 -5.70
N SER A 116 50.42 -20.40 -6.78
CA SER A 116 49.52 -21.22 -7.59
C SER A 116 50.30 -22.32 -8.36
N PRO A 117 49.91 -23.60 -8.25
CA PRO A 117 50.59 -24.71 -8.94
C PRO A 117 50.28 -24.80 -10.45
N GLY A 118 49.46 -23.89 -11.00
CA GLY A 118 49.05 -23.89 -12.40
C GLY A 118 49.91 -23.02 -13.33
N PRO A 119 49.95 -23.28 -14.64
CA PRO A 119 50.48 -22.31 -15.59
C PRO A 119 49.61 -21.04 -15.56
N PRO A 120 50.18 -19.82 -15.70
CA PRO A 120 49.43 -18.58 -15.57
C PRO A 120 48.32 -18.52 -16.62
N VAL A 121 47.08 -18.78 -16.20
CA VAL A 121 45.91 -18.65 -17.07
C VAL A 121 45.63 -17.16 -17.19
N GLY A 122 45.83 -16.61 -18.40
CA GLY A 122 45.53 -15.21 -18.69
C GLY A 122 44.05 -14.92 -18.40
N SER A 123 43.80 -13.83 -17.66
CA SER A 123 42.45 -13.36 -17.35
C SER A 123 41.59 -13.26 -18.62
N HIS A 124 40.38 -13.84 -18.58
CA HIS A 124 39.39 -13.76 -19.66
C HIS A 124 38.83 -12.33 -19.86
N HIS A 125 39.24 -11.36 -19.04
CA HIS A 125 38.78 -9.97 -19.08
C HIS A 125 39.78 -8.96 -19.68
N ALA A 126 40.81 -9.42 -20.41
CA ALA A 126 41.74 -8.55 -21.15
C ALA A 126 41.05 -7.82 -22.34
N PHE A 127 40.12 -6.91 -22.05
CA PHE A 127 39.43 -6.05 -23.03
C PHE A 127 40.10 -4.68 -23.22
N PHE A 128 41.20 -4.41 -22.52
CA PHE A 128 41.95 -3.15 -22.65
C PHE A 128 43.44 -3.44 -22.78
N SER A 129 43.85 -3.90 -23.95
CA SER A 129 45.27 -3.92 -24.32
C SER A 129 45.48 -2.95 -25.46
N ASP A 130 45.83 -1.70 -25.13
CA ASP A 130 46.64 -0.87 -26.00
C ASP A 130 47.51 0.07 -25.14
N ASP A 131 48.83 -0.16 -25.21
CA ASP A 131 49.93 0.77 -24.90
C ASP A 131 49.96 1.54 -23.56
N GLN A 132 49.98 0.85 -22.42
CA GLN A 132 50.43 1.48 -21.15
C GLN A 132 51.36 0.60 -20.31
N GLU A 133 52.29 1.26 -19.61
CA GLU A 133 53.32 0.71 -18.73
C GLU A 133 52.84 -0.48 -17.87
N PRO A 134 53.74 -1.45 -17.58
CA PRO A 134 53.40 -2.61 -16.77
C PRO A 134 52.86 -2.14 -15.42
N TYR A 135 51.58 -2.43 -15.17
CA TYR A 135 50.95 -2.15 -13.89
C TYR A 135 51.63 -2.99 -12.80
N PRO A 136 51.92 -2.45 -11.61
CA PRO A 136 52.51 -3.23 -10.53
C PRO A 136 51.60 -4.43 -10.21
N VAL A 137 52.17 -5.63 -10.26
CA VAL A 137 51.48 -6.87 -9.88
C VAL A 137 51.53 -6.97 -8.37
N THR A 138 50.36 -7.13 -7.74
CA THR A 138 50.25 -7.34 -6.29
C THR A 138 49.99 -8.82 -6.03
N ASP A 139 50.76 -9.44 -5.14
CA ASP A 139 50.47 -10.80 -4.69
C ASP A 139 49.27 -10.81 -3.72
N ILE A 140 48.40 -11.80 -3.86
CA ILE A 140 47.21 -11.92 -3.03
C ILE A 140 47.58 -12.14 -1.55
N SER A 141 48.68 -12.83 -1.26
CA SER A 141 49.11 -13.08 0.12
C SER A 141 49.56 -11.79 0.79
N ASP A 142 50.20 -10.90 0.03
CA ASP A 142 50.57 -9.56 0.48
C ASP A 142 49.33 -8.72 0.77
N LEU A 143 48.35 -8.70 -0.14
CA LEU A 143 47.10 -7.96 0.05
C LEU A 143 46.29 -8.48 1.25
N ILE A 144 46.21 -9.80 1.42
CA ILE A 144 45.55 -10.41 2.58
C ILE A 144 46.29 -10.00 3.86
N ARG A 145 47.62 -10.13 3.90
CA ARG A 145 48.42 -9.75 5.06
C ARG A 145 48.20 -8.27 5.42
N ASP A 146 48.30 -7.38 4.45
CA ASP A 146 48.08 -5.94 4.63
C ASP A 146 46.68 -5.66 5.19
N SER A 147 45.66 -6.38 4.72
CA SER A 147 44.28 -6.22 5.21
C SER A 147 44.14 -6.57 6.71
N TYR A 148 44.81 -7.63 7.16
CA TYR A 148 44.79 -8.06 8.56
C TYR A 148 45.67 -7.18 9.45
N GLU A 149 46.80 -6.67 8.93
CA GLU A 149 47.71 -5.80 9.69
C GLU A 149 47.10 -4.41 9.91
N LYS A 150 46.48 -3.84 8.88
CA LYS A 150 45.98 -2.46 8.92
C LYS A 150 44.56 -2.34 9.45
N PHE A 151 43.70 -3.33 9.19
CA PHE A 151 42.27 -3.31 9.58
C PHE A 151 41.91 -4.46 10.53
N GLY A 152 42.90 -5.06 11.22
CA GLY A 152 42.72 -6.16 12.15
C GLY A 152 41.95 -5.82 13.43
N ASP A 153 41.82 -4.53 13.75
CA ASP A 153 41.05 -4.01 14.88
C ASP A 153 39.53 -4.11 14.69
N GLN A 154 39.08 -4.34 13.45
CA GLN A 154 37.68 -4.56 13.10
C GLN A 154 37.16 -5.88 13.67
N SER A 155 36.42 -5.78 14.78
CA SER A 155 35.81 -6.95 15.41
C SER A 155 34.47 -7.31 14.75
N VAL A 156 34.11 -8.60 14.83
CA VAL A 156 32.77 -9.05 14.39
C VAL A 156 31.66 -8.31 15.16
N GLU A 157 31.89 -8.01 16.44
CA GLU A 157 30.94 -7.27 17.28
C GLU A 157 30.72 -5.84 16.78
N GLN A 158 31.77 -5.15 16.34
CA GLN A 158 31.67 -3.81 15.76
C GLN A 158 30.88 -3.84 14.44
N ILE A 159 31.16 -4.81 13.57
CA ILE A 159 30.43 -4.98 12.30
C ILE A 159 28.95 -5.25 12.58
N GLU A 160 28.63 -6.13 13.53
CA GLU A 160 27.24 -6.38 13.93
C GLU A 160 26.57 -5.13 14.50
N HIS A 161 27.27 -4.36 15.34
CA HIS A 161 26.74 -3.09 15.86
C HIS A 161 26.41 -2.10 14.72
N LEU A 162 27.30 -1.96 13.74
CA LEU A 162 27.06 -1.14 12.55
C LEU A 162 25.90 -1.68 11.71
N ARG A 163 25.77 -3.00 11.56
CA ARG A 163 24.62 -3.63 10.89
C ARG A 163 23.31 -3.26 11.56
N TYR A 164 23.22 -3.35 12.90
CA TYR A 164 22.03 -2.94 13.63
C TYR A 164 21.70 -1.46 13.40
N LYS A 165 22.72 -0.59 13.45
CA LYS A 165 22.57 0.85 13.21
C LYS A 165 22.03 1.15 11.80
N HIS A 166 22.59 0.52 10.77
CA HIS A 166 22.23 0.80 9.37
C HIS A 166 20.96 0.07 8.91
N ARG A 167 20.60 -1.07 9.52
CA ARG A 167 19.44 -1.86 9.12
C ARG A 167 18.15 -1.07 9.14
N ILE A 168 17.92 -0.23 10.15
CA ILE A 168 16.70 0.60 10.22
C ILE A 168 16.65 1.58 9.06
N ARG A 169 17.77 2.23 8.72
CA ARG A 169 17.84 3.20 7.63
C ARG A 169 17.60 2.54 6.27
N VAL A 170 18.22 1.38 6.03
CA VAL A 170 18.01 0.61 4.80
C VAL A 170 16.55 0.20 4.67
N LEU A 171 15.95 -0.32 5.74
CA LEU A 171 14.53 -0.68 5.75
C LEU A 171 13.63 0.53 5.47
N GLN A 172 13.89 1.68 6.10
CA GLN A 172 13.16 2.92 5.83
C GLN A 172 13.28 3.34 4.36
N GLY A 173 14.48 3.29 3.77
CA GLY A 173 14.66 3.62 2.35
C GLY A 173 13.89 2.71 1.39
N HIS A 174 13.79 1.42 1.70
CA HIS A 174 12.92 0.48 0.95
C HIS A 174 11.45 0.84 1.07
N GLU A 175 11.03 1.20 2.27
CA GLU A 175 9.65 1.61 2.55
C GLU A 175 9.29 2.93 1.85
N ASP A 176 10.20 3.89 1.83
CA ASP A 176 10.03 5.17 1.13
C ASP A 176 9.95 4.94 -0.38
N THR A 177 10.83 4.10 -0.93
CA THR A 177 10.80 3.72 -2.35
C THR A 177 9.48 3.04 -2.71
N THR A 178 8.98 2.16 -1.83
CA THR A 178 7.70 1.48 -2.00
C THR A 178 6.55 2.49 -2.00
N LYS A 179 6.49 3.40 -1.01
CA LYS A 179 5.52 4.49 -0.93
C LYS A 179 5.50 5.31 -2.22
N GLN A 180 6.67 5.76 -2.67
CA GLN A 180 6.80 6.57 -3.89
C GLN A 180 6.33 5.82 -5.14
N ASN A 181 6.60 4.51 -5.23
CA ASN A 181 6.11 3.69 -6.33
C ASN A 181 4.58 3.54 -6.32
N VAL A 182 3.95 3.39 -5.14
CA VAL A 182 2.48 3.35 -5.03
C VAL A 182 1.87 4.68 -5.44
N LEU A 183 2.38 5.79 -4.88
CA LEU A 183 1.88 7.12 -5.15
C LEU A 183 2.00 7.50 -6.63
N ARG A 184 3.09 7.11 -7.30
CA ARG A 184 3.26 7.32 -8.75
C ARG A 184 2.12 6.72 -9.58
N VAL A 185 1.54 5.60 -9.13
CA VAL A 185 0.41 4.93 -9.81
C VAL A 185 -0.92 5.56 -9.42
N VAL A 186 -1.10 5.99 -8.17
CA VAL A 186 -2.38 6.49 -7.66
C VAL A 186 -2.63 7.96 -8.01
N ILE A 187 -1.61 8.83 -7.93
CA ILE A 187 -1.71 10.28 -8.22
C ILE A 187 -2.45 10.59 -9.53
N PRO A 188 -2.17 9.95 -10.69
CA PRO A 188 -2.87 10.29 -11.93
C PRO A 188 -4.34 9.85 -11.98
N GLU A 189 -4.79 9.01 -11.03
CA GLU A 189 -6.14 8.44 -11.02
C GLU A 189 -7.11 9.15 -10.07
N VAL A 190 -6.62 10.06 -9.22
CA VAL A 190 -7.42 10.73 -8.19
C VAL A 190 -7.20 12.23 -8.18
N SER A 191 -8.17 12.98 -7.66
CA SER A 191 -8.13 14.44 -7.58
C SER A 191 -7.60 14.98 -6.24
N ILE A 192 -7.29 14.12 -5.27
CA ILE A 192 -6.66 14.49 -3.99
C ILE A 192 -5.23 14.99 -4.25
N LEU A 193 -4.81 16.02 -3.50
CA LEU A 193 -3.47 16.59 -3.62
C LEU A 193 -2.38 15.56 -3.27
N PRO A 194 -1.22 15.58 -3.95
CA PRO A 194 -0.13 14.64 -3.69
C PRO A 194 0.35 14.64 -2.23
N GLU A 195 0.38 15.80 -1.58
CA GLU A 195 0.79 15.94 -0.18
C GLU A 195 -0.17 15.21 0.76
N ASP A 196 -1.48 15.35 0.54
CA ASP A 196 -2.51 14.67 1.33
C ASP A 196 -2.49 13.15 1.07
N LEU A 197 -2.17 12.72 -0.15
CA LEU A 197 -2.00 11.31 -0.49
C LEU A 197 -0.81 10.68 0.23
N GLU A 198 0.28 11.41 0.40
CA GLU A 198 1.43 10.96 1.19
C GLU A 198 1.05 10.70 2.65
N GLU A 199 0.30 11.61 3.26
CA GLU A 199 -0.19 11.46 4.64
C GLU A 199 -1.21 10.32 4.77
N LEU A 200 -2.13 10.20 3.82
CA LEU A 200 -3.11 9.10 3.78
C LEU A 200 -2.43 7.74 3.65
N TYR A 201 -1.36 7.64 2.85
CA TYR A 201 -0.59 6.40 2.75
C TYR A 201 0.08 6.02 4.06
N ASP A 202 0.68 6.99 4.76
CA ASP A 202 1.33 6.74 6.05
C ASP A 202 0.32 6.32 7.11
N LEU A 203 -0.87 6.90 7.10
CA LEU A 203 -1.97 6.51 7.97
C LEU A 203 -2.49 5.11 7.64
N PHE A 204 -2.70 4.80 6.36
CA PHE A 204 -3.11 3.48 5.89
C PHE A 204 -2.12 2.39 6.31
N LYS A 205 -0.82 2.65 6.11
CA LYS A 205 0.26 1.74 6.51
C LYS A 205 0.35 1.58 8.02
N ARG A 206 0.14 2.65 8.79
CA ARG A 206 0.09 2.57 10.26
C ARG A 206 -1.03 1.64 10.72
N GLU A 207 -2.22 1.78 10.16
CA GLU A 207 -3.35 0.90 10.51
C GLU A 207 -3.09 -0.55 10.10
N HIS A 208 -2.47 -0.77 8.94
CA HIS A 208 -1.99 -2.10 8.55
C HIS A 208 -1.07 -2.71 9.63
N MET A 209 -0.07 -1.95 10.09
CA MET A 209 0.90 -2.41 11.10
C MET A 209 0.26 -2.65 12.47
N MET A 210 -0.71 -1.82 12.88
CA MET A 210 -1.33 -1.93 14.19
C MET A 210 -1.98 -3.30 14.43
N SER A 211 -2.70 -3.83 13.43
CA SER A 211 -3.33 -5.16 13.53
C SER A 211 -2.32 -6.31 13.47
N CYS A 212 -1.25 -6.19 12.68
CA CYS A 212 -0.25 -7.24 12.51
C CYS A 212 0.58 -7.51 13.77
N TYR A 213 0.77 -6.50 14.64
CA TYR A 213 1.65 -6.60 15.81
C TYR A 213 0.92 -6.49 17.15
N TRP A 214 -0.21 -5.78 17.23
CA TRP A 214 -0.84 -5.44 18.51
C TRP A 214 -2.22 -6.08 18.73
N GLU A 215 -2.89 -6.62 17.69
CA GLU A 215 -4.25 -7.19 17.82
C GLU A 215 -4.31 -8.68 17.47
N GLN A 216 -4.02 -9.56 18.44
CA GLN A 216 -4.07 -11.03 18.39
C GLN A 216 -3.33 -11.71 17.20
N PRO A 217 -2.57 -12.79 17.45
CA PRO A 217 -1.79 -13.44 16.40
C PRO A 217 -2.70 -14.23 15.45
N ARG A 218 -3.25 -13.57 14.43
CA ARG A 218 -3.73 -14.21 13.21
C ARG A 218 -2.54 -14.51 12.29
N PRO A 219 -2.64 -15.45 11.34
CA PRO A 219 -1.52 -15.78 10.46
C PRO A 219 -1.08 -14.55 9.65
N THR A 220 0.01 -13.92 10.08
CA THR A 220 0.69 -12.77 9.45
C THR A 220 1.07 -13.04 7.99
N ALA A 221 1.20 -14.31 7.62
CA ALA A 221 1.57 -14.79 6.29
C ALA A 221 0.55 -14.46 5.17
N SER A 222 -0.67 -14.04 5.50
CA SER A 222 -1.69 -13.66 4.48
C SER A 222 -1.72 -12.17 4.12
N ARG A 223 -1.03 -11.31 4.89
CA ARG A 223 -1.28 -9.86 4.89
C ARG A 223 -0.16 -9.00 4.30
N HIS A 224 1.06 -9.54 4.23
CA HIS A 224 2.19 -8.85 3.60
C HIS A 224 2.99 -9.88 2.81
N ASP A 225 2.86 -9.82 1.50
CA ASP A 225 3.58 -10.66 0.55
C ASP A 225 4.62 -9.80 -0.19
N PRO A 226 5.91 -9.90 0.18
CA PRO A 226 6.97 -9.13 -0.47
C PRO A 226 7.14 -9.42 -1.96
N SER A 227 6.55 -10.52 -2.47
CA SER A 227 6.61 -10.90 -3.89
C SER A 227 5.55 -10.20 -4.75
N ARG A 228 4.59 -9.50 -4.13
CA ARG A 228 3.54 -8.77 -4.84
C ARG A 228 4.03 -7.40 -5.36
N PRO A 229 3.36 -6.86 -6.40
CA PRO A 229 3.58 -5.50 -6.87
C PRO A 229 3.48 -4.50 -5.70
N TYR A 230 4.28 -3.43 -5.73
CA TYR A 230 4.39 -2.46 -4.64
C TYR A 230 3.03 -1.93 -4.13
N ALA A 231 2.08 -1.72 -5.04
CA ALA A 231 0.73 -1.23 -4.74
C ALA A 231 -0.14 -2.22 -3.94
N GLU A 232 0.21 -3.50 -3.94
CA GLU A 232 -0.57 -4.57 -3.32
C GLU A 232 0.09 -5.13 -2.05
N GLN A 233 1.27 -4.62 -1.67
CA GLN A 233 2.04 -5.13 -0.54
C GLN A 233 1.35 -4.86 0.80
N TYR A 234 0.64 -3.74 0.90
CA TYR A 234 -0.13 -3.35 2.07
C TYR A 234 -1.62 -3.45 1.78
N ARG A 235 -2.29 -4.33 2.53
CA ARG A 235 -3.74 -4.50 2.47
C ARG A 235 -4.34 -4.46 3.86
N ILE A 236 -5.57 -3.97 3.97
CA ILE A 236 -6.28 -3.83 5.24
C ILE A 236 -7.56 -4.66 5.24
N ASP A 237 -7.92 -5.19 6.41
CA ASP A 237 -9.19 -5.91 6.60
C ASP A 237 -10.35 -4.96 6.92
N ALA A 238 -11.57 -5.50 7.03
CA ALA A 238 -12.78 -4.74 7.29
C ALA A 238 -12.72 -3.89 8.57
N ARG A 239 -12.03 -4.38 9.62
CA ARG A 239 -11.93 -3.66 10.89
C ARG A 239 -10.99 -2.47 10.77
N GLN A 240 -9.84 -2.67 10.13
CA GLN A 240 -8.87 -1.62 9.87
C GLN A 240 -9.45 -0.55 8.93
N PHE A 241 -10.17 -0.99 7.89
CA PHE A 241 -10.90 -0.10 6.99
C PHE A 241 -11.93 0.74 7.75
N ALA A 242 -12.71 0.15 8.65
CA ALA A 242 -13.71 0.88 9.43
C ALA A 242 -13.08 1.97 10.32
N HIS A 243 -11.94 1.69 10.93
CA HIS A 243 -11.22 2.68 11.74
C HIS A 243 -10.69 3.84 10.88
N LEU A 244 -10.06 3.53 9.73
CA LEU A 244 -9.64 4.56 8.78
C LEU A 244 -10.83 5.38 8.28
N PHE A 245 -11.92 4.72 7.88
CA PHE A 245 -13.12 5.36 7.38
C PHE A 245 -13.69 6.35 8.40
N GLN A 246 -13.77 5.98 9.68
CA GLN A 246 -14.23 6.88 10.74
C GLN A 246 -13.32 8.11 10.92
N LEU A 247 -12.02 7.96 10.67
CA LEU A 247 -11.04 9.02 10.85
C LEU A 247 -11.02 10.02 9.69
N VAL A 248 -11.14 9.54 8.45
CA VAL A 248 -10.91 10.38 7.25
C VAL A 248 -12.14 10.57 6.36
N SER A 249 -13.24 9.85 6.56
CA SER A 249 -14.44 10.02 5.72
C SER A 249 -15.15 11.35 6.00
N PRO A 250 -15.62 12.07 4.96
CA PRO A 250 -16.48 13.24 5.15
C PRO A 250 -17.92 12.86 5.51
N TRP A 251 -18.30 11.58 5.44
CA TRP A 251 -19.66 11.08 5.62
C TRP A 251 -19.88 10.42 6.99
N THR A 252 -19.32 11.01 8.04
CA THR A 252 -19.50 10.51 9.41
C THR A 252 -20.88 10.90 9.95
N CYS A 253 -21.64 9.92 10.42
CA CYS A 253 -23.01 10.09 10.90
C CYS A 253 -23.27 9.23 12.15
N GLY A 254 -22.44 9.42 13.18
CA GLY A 254 -22.56 8.75 14.48
C GLY A 254 -22.51 7.22 14.37
N ALA A 255 -23.47 6.53 15.01
CA ALA A 255 -23.56 5.06 15.00
C ALA A 255 -23.76 4.44 13.60
N HIS A 256 -24.22 5.23 12.61
CA HIS A 256 -24.41 4.76 11.24
C HIS A 256 -23.11 4.79 10.42
N THR A 257 -22.06 5.45 10.91
CA THR A 257 -20.74 5.48 10.27
C THR A 257 -20.12 4.08 10.16
N GLU A 258 -20.28 3.25 11.19
CA GLU A 258 -19.76 1.88 11.20
C GLU A 258 -20.48 1.02 10.14
N ILE A 259 -21.80 1.16 10.03
CA ILE A 259 -22.60 0.47 9.00
C ILE A 259 -22.14 0.90 7.61
N LEU A 260 -21.98 2.19 7.37
CA LEU A 260 -21.50 2.69 6.08
C LEU A 260 -20.08 2.21 5.75
N ALA A 261 -19.20 2.14 6.74
CA ALA A 261 -17.86 1.62 6.54
C ALA A 261 -17.89 0.14 6.13
N GLU A 262 -18.70 -0.70 6.79
CA GLU A 262 -18.88 -2.11 6.42
C GLU A 262 -19.47 -2.29 5.01
N ARG A 263 -20.44 -1.45 4.64
CA ARG A 263 -21.04 -1.45 3.29
C ARG A 263 -20.03 -1.03 2.23
N THR A 264 -19.25 0.00 2.53
CA THR A 264 -18.22 0.53 1.64
C THR A 264 -17.12 -0.51 1.45
N PHE A 265 -16.69 -1.19 2.52
CA PHE A 265 -15.74 -2.28 2.45
C PHE A 265 -16.23 -3.38 1.49
N ARG A 266 -17.46 -3.87 1.67
CA ARG A 266 -18.06 -4.92 0.81
C ARG A 266 -18.24 -4.47 -0.63
N LEU A 267 -18.46 -3.18 -0.87
CA LEU A 267 -18.56 -2.63 -2.22
C LEU A 267 -17.21 -2.57 -2.93
N LEU A 268 -16.11 -2.40 -2.18
CA LEU A 268 -14.75 -2.30 -2.72
C LEU A 268 -14.05 -3.66 -2.82
N ASP A 269 -14.43 -4.64 -2.00
CA ASP A 269 -13.94 -6.03 -2.01
C ASP A 269 -14.54 -6.84 -3.18
N ASP A 270 -14.32 -6.37 -4.42
CA ASP A 270 -14.87 -6.98 -5.65
C ASP A 270 -14.38 -8.43 -5.88
N ASN A 271 -13.18 -8.77 -5.38
CA ASN A 271 -12.58 -10.10 -5.49
C ASN A 271 -12.90 -11.01 -4.29
N MET A 272 -13.64 -10.51 -3.29
CA MET A 272 -14.09 -11.24 -2.10
C MET A 272 -12.92 -11.86 -1.30
N ASP A 273 -11.74 -11.25 -1.34
CA ASP A 273 -10.57 -11.73 -0.58
C ASP A 273 -10.50 -11.15 0.85
N GLN A 274 -11.49 -10.32 1.22
CA GLN A 274 -11.60 -9.65 2.51
C GLN A 274 -10.44 -8.72 2.81
N LEU A 275 -9.81 -8.16 1.77
CA LEU A 275 -8.69 -7.25 1.87
C LEU A 275 -8.84 -6.09 0.87
N ILE A 276 -8.53 -4.88 1.33
CA ILE A 276 -8.55 -3.68 0.48
C ILE A 276 -7.15 -3.10 0.35
N GLU A 277 -6.79 -2.77 -0.88
CA GLU A 277 -5.54 -2.08 -1.23
C GLU A 277 -5.67 -0.57 -1.10
N PHE A 278 -4.53 0.12 -0.94
CA PHE A 278 -4.49 1.58 -0.78
C PHE A 278 -5.21 2.31 -1.93
N LYS A 279 -5.03 1.84 -3.16
CA LYS A 279 -5.66 2.42 -4.35
C LYS A 279 -7.20 2.43 -4.23
N ALA A 280 -7.82 1.29 -3.93
CA ALA A 280 -9.27 1.19 -3.80
C ALA A 280 -9.81 2.07 -2.66
N PHE A 281 -9.09 2.12 -1.53
CA PHE A 281 -9.42 2.99 -0.40
C PHE A 281 -9.41 4.48 -0.80
N VAL A 282 -8.33 4.95 -1.45
CA VAL A 282 -8.20 6.35 -1.86
C VAL A 282 -9.16 6.71 -2.98
N SER A 283 -9.38 5.85 -3.97
CA SER A 283 -10.37 6.11 -5.04
C SER A 283 -11.76 6.32 -4.47
N CYS A 284 -12.14 5.56 -3.43
CA CYS A 284 -13.41 5.77 -2.75
C CYS A 284 -13.48 7.12 -2.03
N LEU A 285 -12.42 7.50 -1.30
CA LEU A 285 -12.34 8.80 -0.64
C LEU A 285 -12.34 9.97 -1.63
N ASP A 286 -11.69 9.81 -2.78
CA ASP A 286 -11.66 10.84 -3.81
C ASP A 286 -13.06 11.13 -4.36
N ILE A 287 -13.89 10.09 -4.58
CA ILE A 287 -15.31 10.28 -4.94
C ILE A 287 -16.04 11.06 -3.84
N MET A 288 -15.80 10.74 -2.56
CA MET A 288 -16.47 11.41 -1.43
C MET A 288 -16.10 12.89 -1.31
N TYR A 289 -14.82 13.23 -1.47
CA TYR A 289 -14.33 14.60 -1.34
C TYR A 289 -14.49 15.42 -2.64
N ASN A 290 -13.96 14.89 -3.75
CA ASN A 290 -13.80 15.61 -5.02
C ASN A 290 -14.78 15.19 -6.12
N GLY A 291 -15.44 14.04 -5.99
CA GLY A 291 -16.38 13.56 -7.00
C GLY A 291 -17.52 14.52 -7.28
N GLU A 292 -18.11 14.44 -8.47
CA GLU A 292 -19.31 15.21 -8.77
C GLU A 292 -20.50 14.70 -7.94
N MET A 293 -21.53 15.54 -7.76
CA MET A 293 -22.73 15.16 -6.98
C MET A 293 -23.39 13.88 -7.53
N ASN A 294 -23.35 13.67 -8.85
CA ASN A 294 -23.85 12.45 -9.48
C ASN A 294 -23.07 11.20 -9.01
N GLU A 295 -21.74 11.28 -8.97
CA GLU A 295 -20.88 10.18 -8.52
C GLU A 295 -21.07 9.87 -7.03
N LYS A 296 -21.17 10.91 -6.19
CA LYS A 296 -21.48 10.78 -4.76
C LYS A 296 -22.82 10.07 -4.53
N ILE A 297 -23.87 10.49 -5.27
CA ILE A 297 -25.19 9.87 -5.19
C ILE A 297 -25.17 8.44 -5.73
N LYS A 298 -24.47 8.17 -6.84
CA LYS A 298 -24.29 6.82 -7.38
C LYS A 298 -23.59 5.91 -6.36
N LEU A 299 -22.55 6.40 -5.68
CA LEU A 299 -21.86 5.65 -4.62
C LEU A 299 -22.82 5.35 -3.46
N LEU A 300 -23.52 6.37 -2.94
CA LEU A 300 -24.51 6.18 -1.88
C LEU A 300 -25.61 5.21 -2.30
N TYR A 301 -26.12 5.31 -3.52
CA TYR A 301 -27.12 4.39 -4.05
C TYR A 301 -26.61 2.95 -4.01
N ARG A 302 -25.37 2.72 -4.48
CA ARG A 302 -24.74 1.40 -4.48
C ARG A 302 -24.53 0.83 -3.08
N LEU A 303 -24.28 1.66 -2.08
CA LEU A 303 -24.17 1.21 -0.68
C LEU A 303 -25.51 0.67 -0.12
N HIS A 304 -26.64 1.04 -0.71
CA HIS A 304 -27.97 0.65 -0.24
C HIS A 304 -28.61 -0.47 -1.07
N ILE A 305 -27.83 -1.15 -1.91
CA ILE A 305 -28.25 -2.32 -2.67
C ILE A 305 -27.19 -3.44 -2.55
N PRO A 306 -27.54 -4.71 -2.80
CA PRO A 306 -26.56 -5.80 -2.85
C PRO A 306 -25.47 -5.54 -3.92
N PRO A 307 -24.20 -5.96 -3.69
CA PRO A 307 -23.69 -6.75 -2.56
C PRO A 307 -23.35 -5.93 -1.31
N ALA A 308 -23.37 -4.59 -1.42
CA ALA A 308 -23.01 -3.70 -0.33
C ALA A 308 -24.05 -3.66 0.78
N LEU A 309 -25.31 -3.99 0.54
CA LEU A 309 -26.34 -4.21 1.58
C LEU A 309 -26.52 -5.70 1.85
N THR A 310 -26.52 -6.12 3.12
CA THR A 310 -26.91 -7.49 3.52
C THR A 310 -28.13 -7.49 4.44
N GLU A 311 -28.87 -8.60 4.45
CA GLU A 311 -30.06 -8.79 5.31
C GLU A 311 -29.74 -8.72 6.82
N ASN A 312 -28.47 -8.92 7.18
CA ASN A 312 -27.98 -8.91 8.56
C ASN A 312 -27.60 -7.50 9.07
N ASP A 313 -27.59 -6.48 8.20
CA ASP A 313 -27.21 -5.12 8.62
C ASP A 313 -28.21 -4.61 9.69
N ARG A 314 -27.69 -4.03 10.78
CA ARG A 314 -28.49 -3.66 11.98
C ARG A 314 -29.60 -2.65 11.70
N ASP A 315 -29.44 -1.81 10.69
CA ASP A 315 -30.43 -0.82 10.24
C ASP A 315 -31.55 -1.45 9.40
N SER A 316 -31.33 -2.65 8.84
CA SER A 316 -32.38 -3.42 8.17
C SER A 316 -33.52 -3.75 9.13
N GLN A 317 -33.24 -4.01 10.40
CA GLN A 317 -34.24 -4.52 11.36
C GLN A 317 -35.12 -3.45 12.04
N SER A 318 -35.02 -2.15 11.71
CA SER A 318 -35.89 -1.15 12.36
C SER A 318 -36.20 0.09 11.51
N PRO A 319 -37.45 0.24 11.04
CA PRO A 319 -37.89 1.45 10.36
C PRO A 319 -37.96 2.71 11.26
N LEU A 320 -37.82 2.61 12.59
CA LEU A 320 -38.25 3.65 13.54
C LEU A 320 -37.30 3.95 14.72
N LYS A 321 -35.99 3.66 14.65
CA LYS A 321 -35.06 4.17 15.68
C LYS A 321 -34.37 5.45 15.19
N ASN A 322 -34.66 6.55 15.89
CA ASN A 322 -34.09 7.88 15.67
C ASN A 322 -32.55 7.83 15.62
N PRO A 323 -31.87 8.67 14.81
CA PRO A 323 -30.44 8.84 14.91
C PRO A 323 -30.14 9.46 16.28
N LEU A 324 -29.35 8.76 17.11
CA LEU A 324 -28.77 9.34 18.31
C LEU A 324 -27.63 10.26 17.88
N LEU A 325 -27.87 11.55 18.05
CA LEU A 325 -26.95 12.66 17.80
C LEU A 325 -25.64 12.43 18.55
N SER A 326 -24.52 12.39 17.83
CA SER A 326 -23.18 12.39 18.41
C SER A 326 -22.31 13.39 17.67
N THR A 327 -21.81 14.36 18.44
CA THR A 327 -20.95 15.45 17.99
C THR A 327 -19.50 14.97 17.98
N SER A 328 -18.96 14.62 16.82
CA SER A 328 -17.52 14.49 16.64
C SER A 328 -17.15 15.06 15.29
N ARG A 329 -16.43 16.18 15.31
CA ARG A 329 -15.99 16.92 14.12
C ARG A 329 -14.80 16.19 13.50
N PRO A 330 -14.84 15.77 12.22
CA PRO A 330 -13.72 15.13 11.55
C PRO A 330 -12.61 16.12 11.21
N LEU A 331 -11.42 15.58 10.91
CA LEU A 331 -10.31 16.33 10.31
C LEU A 331 -10.64 16.62 8.86
N VAL A 332 -11.20 17.80 8.59
CA VAL A 332 -11.54 18.26 7.24
C VAL A 332 -10.28 18.81 6.57
N PHE A 333 -9.86 18.21 5.46
CA PHE A 333 -8.89 18.82 4.54
C PHE A 333 -9.53 20.06 3.92
N GLY A 334 -9.11 21.25 4.36
CA GLY A 334 -9.74 22.52 4.01
C GLY A 334 -9.34 22.99 2.60
N LYS A 335 -10.32 23.11 1.69
CA LYS A 335 -10.19 23.97 0.50
C LYS A 335 -10.34 25.45 0.91
N PRO A 336 -9.53 26.37 0.37
CA PRO A 336 -9.73 27.79 0.58
C PRO A 336 -11.02 28.27 -0.11
N ASN A 337 -11.83 29.01 0.63
CA ASN A 337 -13.07 29.66 0.21
C ASN A 337 -12.99 30.31 -1.18
N GLY A 338 -13.99 30.04 -2.03
CA GLY A 338 -14.22 30.83 -3.24
C GLY A 338 -15.06 30.13 -4.30
N ASP A 339 -16.31 29.79 -3.98
CA ASP A 339 -17.50 29.91 -4.86
C ASP A 339 -18.65 29.14 -4.22
N ALA A 340 -19.62 29.89 -3.67
CA ALA A 340 -20.91 29.33 -3.31
C ALA A 340 -21.63 28.95 -4.61
N VAL A 341 -21.35 27.74 -5.10
CA VAL A 341 -22.02 27.20 -6.27
C VAL A 341 -23.47 26.95 -5.87
N ASP A 342 -24.40 27.56 -6.60
CA ASP A 342 -25.85 27.46 -6.40
C ASP A 342 -26.30 25.98 -6.55
N TYR A 343 -26.23 25.23 -5.44
CA TYR A 343 -26.51 23.80 -5.35
C TYR A 343 -27.92 23.45 -5.85
N GLN A 344 -28.85 24.42 -5.75
CA GLN A 344 -30.21 24.29 -6.27
C GLN A 344 -30.24 24.24 -7.81
N LYS A 345 -29.37 25.00 -8.48
CA LYS A 345 -29.18 24.89 -9.94
C LYS A 345 -28.50 23.59 -10.32
N GLN A 346 -27.52 23.13 -9.55
CA GLN A 346 -26.84 21.86 -9.80
C GLN A 346 -27.79 20.66 -9.67
N LEU A 347 -28.68 20.64 -8.67
CA LEU A 347 -29.67 19.58 -8.51
C LEU A 347 -30.73 19.57 -9.63
N LYS A 348 -31.14 20.74 -10.11
CA LYS A 348 -32.06 20.85 -11.27
C LYS A 348 -31.39 20.41 -12.56
N GLN A 349 -30.09 20.67 -12.71
CA GLN A 349 -29.28 20.21 -13.83
C GLN A 349 -29.11 18.68 -13.77
N MET A 350 -28.88 18.11 -12.57
CA MET A 350 -28.81 16.67 -12.31
C MET A 350 -30.08 15.91 -12.74
N ILE A 351 -31.27 16.45 -12.46
CA ILE A 351 -32.54 15.86 -12.91
C ILE A 351 -32.65 15.87 -14.45
N LYS A 352 -32.15 16.94 -15.07
CA LYS A 352 -32.20 17.12 -16.53
C LYS A 352 -31.21 16.23 -17.26
N ASP A 353 -30.07 15.94 -16.63
CA ASP A 353 -29.02 15.10 -17.22
C ASP A 353 -29.29 13.61 -16.99
N LEU A 354 -29.82 13.21 -15.82
CA LEU A 354 -30.35 11.86 -15.60
C LEU A 354 -31.49 11.50 -16.57
N ALA A 355 -32.32 12.47 -16.96
CA ALA A 355 -33.37 12.29 -17.95
C ALA A 355 -32.85 12.21 -19.39
N LYS A 356 -31.67 12.79 -19.68
CA LYS A 356 -31.03 12.78 -21.01
C LYS A 356 -30.10 11.58 -21.22
N GLU A 357 -29.45 11.07 -20.18
CA GLU A 357 -28.58 9.89 -20.27
C GLU A 357 -29.34 8.58 -20.51
N LYS A 358 -30.66 8.56 -20.34
CA LYS A 358 -31.50 7.41 -20.66
C LYS A 358 -31.43 6.97 -22.14
N ASP A 359 -30.94 7.84 -23.03
CA ASP A 359 -30.74 7.59 -24.46
C ASP A 359 -29.30 7.18 -24.84
N LYS A 360 -28.33 7.19 -23.91
CA LYS A 360 -26.98 6.67 -24.16
C LYS A 360 -26.69 5.51 -23.21
N THR A 361 -26.53 4.34 -23.80
CA THR A 361 -26.17 3.07 -23.16
C THR A 361 -24.95 3.18 -22.25
N GLU A 362 -25.18 3.44 -20.96
CA GLU A 362 -24.31 3.05 -19.85
C GLU A 362 -25.09 2.10 -18.93
N LYS A 363 -24.39 1.13 -18.32
CA LYS A 363 -24.96 0.02 -17.54
C LYS A 363 -26.03 0.52 -16.56
N GLU A 364 -27.28 0.11 -16.79
CA GLU A 364 -28.43 0.48 -15.95
C GLU A 364 -28.11 0.21 -14.46
N LEU A 365 -28.24 1.22 -13.61
CA LEU A 365 -28.11 1.06 -12.17
C LEU A 365 -29.14 0.00 -11.69
N PRO A 366 -28.75 -0.95 -10.82
CA PRO A 366 -29.64 -2.01 -10.36
C PRO A 366 -30.89 -1.43 -9.68
N LYS A 367 -32.04 -2.07 -9.82
CA LYS A 367 -33.30 -1.58 -9.22
C LYS A 367 -33.26 -1.68 -7.69
N MET A 368 -33.66 -0.61 -7.02
CA MET A 368 -33.77 -0.51 -5.56
C MET A 368 -35.22 -0.76 -5.12
N SER A 369 -35.41 -1.58 -4.09
CA SER A 369 -36.70 -1.83 -3.44
C SER A 369 -37.13 -0.64 -2.56
N GLN A 370 -38.41 -0.60 -2.19
CA GLN A 370 -38.94 0.46 -1.34
C GLN A 370 -38.23 0.53 0.02
N ARG A 371 -37.86 -0.61 0.61
CA ARG A 371 -37.17 -0.68 1.90
C ARG A 371 -35.75 -0.09 1.81
N GLU A 372 -35.02 -0.46 0.76
CA GLU A 372 -33.69 0.05 0.47
C GLU A 372 -33.71 1.56 0.21
N PHE A 373 -34.71 2.03 -0.52
CA PHE A 373 -34.91 3.44 -0.82
C PHE A 373 -35.18 4.28 0.44
N ILE A 374 -36.01 3.78 1.36
CA ILE A 374 -36.23 4.44 2.65
C ILE A 374 -34.92 4.54 3.43
N GLN A 375 -34.08 3.51 3.41
CA GLN A 375 -32.80 3.53 4.10
C GLN A 375 -31.80 4.48 3.45
N PHE A 376 -31.75 4.53 2.13
CA PHE A 376 -30.97 5.50 1.36
C PHE A 376 -31.35 6.95 1.73
N CYS A 377 -32.64 7.28 1.77
CA CYS A 377 -33.11 8.60 2.17
C CYS A 377 -32.76 8.95 3.62
N LYS A 378 -32.80 7.98 4.54
CA LYS A 378 -32.37 8.18 5.93
C LYS A 378 -30.88 8.47 6.05
N THR A 379 -30.06 7.72 5.33
CA THR A 379 -28.61 7.95 5.29
C THR A 379 -28.30 9.34 4.74
N LEU A 380 -28.94 9.74 3.63
CA LEU A 380 -28.81 11.09 3.09
C LEU A 380 -29.20 12.13 4.15
N TYR A 381 -30.34 11.95 4.81
CA TYR A 381 -30.79 12.88 5.85
C TYR A 381 -29.78 13.00 7.00
N SER A 382 -29.18 11.89 7.44
CA SER A 382 -28.20 11.89 8.55
C SER A 382 -26.82 12.41 8.16
N MET A 383 -26.40 12.28 6.89
CA MET A 383 -25.09 12.77 6.43
C MET A 383 -25.00 14.30 6.36
N PHE A 384 -26.12 14.98 6.19
CA PHE A 384 -26.16 16.43 6.02
C PHE A 384 -26.85 17.17 7.17
N HIS A 385 -27.04 16.48 8.31
CA HIS A 385 -27.56 17.10 9.50
C HIS A 385 -26.52 18.09 10.05
N GLU A 386 -26.96 19.30 10.41
CA GLU A 386 -26.12 20.42 10.89
C GLU A 386 -25.30 21.19 9.83
N ASP A 387 -25.57 21.03 8.53
CA ASP A 387 -24.99 21.88 7.47
C ASP A 387 -25.58 23.32 7.52
N PRO A 388 -24.80 24.40 7.34
CA PRO A 388 -25.34 25.75 7.31
C PRO A 388 -26.44 25.99 6.24
N GLU A 389 -26.54 25.16 5.19
CA GLU A 389 -27.61 25.17 4.17
C GLU A 389 -28.63 24.02 4.32
N GLU A 390 -28.75 23.42 5.52
CA GLU A 390 -29.57 22.25 5.85
C GLU A 390 -31.01 22.31 5.32
N ASN A 391 -31.67 23.48 5.36
CA ASN A 391 -33.06 23.63 4.89
C ASN A 391 -33.22 23.51 3.37
N ASP A 392 -32.32 24.10 2.59
CA ASP A 392 -32.38 24.04 1.13
C ASP A 392 -32.03 22.65 0.61
N LEU A 393 -31.12 21.98 1.32
CA LEU A 393 -30.74 20.61 1.07
C LEU A 393 -31.86 19.61 1.43
N TYR A 394 -32.59 19.83 2.52
CA TYR A 394 -33.78 19.03 2.84
C TYR A 394 -34.87 19.17 1.79
N GLN A 395 -35.08 20.38 1.26
CA GLN A 395 -36.04 20.60 0.18
C GLN A 395 -35.58 19.92 -1.13
N ALA A 396 -34.27 19.95 -1.41
CA ALA A 396 -33.64 19.25 -2.53
C ALA A 396 -33.80 17.73 -2.42
N ILE A 397 -33.48 17.14 -1.26
CA ILE A 397 -33.62 15.70 -1.00
C ILE A 397 -35.09 15.27 -1.10
N ALA A 398 -36.03 16.05 -0.54
CA ALA A 398 -37.46 15.77 -0.68
C ALA A 398 -37.92 15.79 -2.15
N THR A 399 -37.38 16.72 -2.95
CA THR A 399 -37.67 16.81 -4.39
C THR A 399 -37.10 15.61 -5.14
N VAL A 400 -35.86 15.21 -4.86
CA VAL A 400 -35.21 14.01 -5.44
C VAL A 400 -35.95 12.75 -5.03
N THR A 401 -36.36 12.65 -3.76
CA THR A 401 -37.13 11.50 -3.23
C THR A 401 -38.47 11.37 -3.95
N THR A 402 -39.17 12.49 -4.14
CA THR A 402 -40.45 12.54 -4.86
C THR A 402 -40.28 12.17 -6.34
N LEU A 403 -39.24 12.67 -7.00
CA LEU A 403 -38.96 12.37 -8.40
C LEU A 403 -38.55 10.91 -8.60
N LEU A 404 -37.72 10.35 -7.72
CA LEU A 404 -37.33 8.94 -7.77
C LEU A 404 -38.53 8.01 -7.52
N LEU A 405 -39.43 8.37 -6.60
CA LEU A 405 -40.71 7.66 -6.41
C LEU A 405 -41.58 7.72 -7.67
N GLN A 406 -41.72 8.90 -8.30
CA GLN A 406 -42.45 9.05 -9.54
C GLN A 406 -41.83 8.24 -10.70
N ILE A 407 -40.50 8.21 -10.80
CA ILE A 407 -39.77 7.41 -11.81
C ILE A 407 -39.97 5.91 -11.56
N GLY A 408 -39.93 5.47 -10.30
CA GLY A 408 -40.21 4.09 -9.89
C GLY A 408 -41.67 3.66 -10.16
N GLU A 409 -42.63 4.52 -9.88
CA GLU A 409 -44.06 4.32 -10.17
C GLU A 409 -44.34 4.28 -11.68
N VAL A 410 -43.63 5.08 -12.48
CA VAL A 410 -43.73 5.05 -13.94
C VAL A 410 -43.20 3.72 -14.51
N GLY A 411 -42.18 3.13 -13.89
CA GLY A 411 -41.71 1.76 -14.21
C GLY A 411 -42.71 0.66 -13.85
N GLN A 412 -43.56 0.88 -12.83
CA GLN A 412 -44.67 -0.02 -12.50
C GLN A 412 -45.89 0.16 -13.43
N ARG A 413 -46.12 1.37 -13.94
CA ARG A 413 -47.19 1.61 -14.93
C ARG A 413 -46.86 1.04 -16.31
N SER A 414 -45.58 1.00 -16.70
CA SER A 414 -45.16 0.36 -17.96
C SER A 414 -45.19 -1.17 -17.90
N SER A 415 -45.07 -1.77 -16.71
CA SER A 415 -45.23 -3.22 -16.50
C SER A 415 -46.68 -3.65 -16.28
N SER A 416 -47.55 -2.78 -15.76
CA SER A 416 -48.99 -3.05 -15.59
C SER A 416 -49.85 -2.75 -16.84
N SER A 417 -49.30 -2.06 -17.85
CA SER A 417 -50.01 -1.80 -19.12
C SER A 417 -49.80 -2.88 -20.20
N GLY A 418 -49.09 -3.97 -19.88
CA GLY A 418 -48.72 -5.03 -20.83
C GLY A 418 -49.50 -6.35 -20.71
N SER A 419 -50.42 -6.51 -19.76
CA SER A 419 -51.15 -7.79 -19.61
C SER A 419 -52.56 -7.61 -19.03
N CYS A 420 -53.53 -7.44 -19.92
CA CYS A 420 -54.93 -7.79 -19.73
C CYS A 420 -55.50 -7.82 -21.17
N SER A 421 -55.93 -8.93 -21.77
CA SER A 421 -57.16 -9.63 -21.40
C SER A 421 -57.33 -10.93 -22.21
N GLN A 422 -57.55 -12.07 -21.53
CA GLN A 422 -58.46 -13.18 -21.87
C GLN A 422 -58.30 -14.21 -20.71
N GLU A 423 -59.30 -14.70 -19.97
CA GLU A 423 -60.75 -14.71 -20.02
C GLU A 423 -61.25 -15.27 -18.66
N CYS A 424 -62.46 -14.85 -18.23
CA CYS A 424 -63.42 -15.54 -17.33
C CYS A 424 -62.94 -16.09 -15.95
N GLY A 425 -63.53 -15.80 -14.79
CA GLY A 425 -64.87 -15.35 -14.40
C GLY A 425 -65.29 -16.11 -13.13
N GLU A 426 -65.92 -15.43 -12.17
CA GLU A 426 -66.67 -15.96 -10.99
C GLU A 426 -65.81 -16.57 -9.85
N GLU A 427 -66.03 -16.32 -8.55
CA GLU A 427 -67.15 -15.76 -7.79
C GLU A 427 -66.66 -15.27 -6.41
N LEU A 428 -67.30 -14.23 -5.87
CA LEU A 428 -67.18 -13.76 -4.50
C LEU A 428 -67.98 -14.67 -3.57
N GLN A 429 -67.36 -15.24 -2.53
CA GLN A 429 -68.05 -15.52 -1.26
C GLN A 429 -67.08 -15.48 -0.08
N ALA A 430 -67.34 -14.53 0.82
CA ALA A 430 -66.75 -14.46 2.13
C ALA A 430 -67.61 -15.21 3.15
N SER A 431 -66.96 -15.61 4.25
CA SER A 431 -67.48 -16.07 5.55
C SER A 431 -67.88 -17.55 5.72
N ALA A 432 -67.04 -18.31 6.43
CA ALA A 432 -67.28 -18.69 7.84
C ALA A 432 -66.11 -19.56 8.38
N PRO A 433 -65.81 -19.50 9.69
CA PRO A 433 -64.67 -20.19 10.31
C PRO A 433 -65.00 -21.64 10.63
N SER A 434 -63.98 -22.48 10.78
CA SER A 434 -64.10 -23.88 11.23
C SER A 434 -63.14 -24.15 12.40
N PRO A 435 -63.49 -25.09 13.28
CA PRO A 435 -63.28 -24.97 14.72
C PRO A 435 -62.16 -25.86 15.27
N GLU A 436 -61.91 -25.62 16.55
CA GLU A 436 -60.96 -26.21 17.49
C GLU A 436 -61.01 -27.74 17.56
N ASP A 437 -59.86 -28.34 17.90
CA ASP A 437 -59.64 -29.28 19.02
C ASP A 437 -58.27 -29.93 18.87
N SER A 438 -57.45 -30.22 19.87
CA SER A 438 -57.36 -29.96 21.32
C SER A 438 -55.99 -30.59 21.71
N VAL A 439 -55.28 -30.16 22.74
CA VAL A 439 -55.17 -30.85 24.04
C VAL A 439 -53.99 -30.23 24.76
N PHE A 440 -54.20 -29.62 25.94
CA PHE A 440 -53.35 -29.84 27.11
C PHE A 440 -54.15 -29.50 28.37
N ALA A 441 -54.26 -30.51 29.24
CA ALA A 441 -55.06 -30.52 30.45
C ALA A 441 -54.25 -30.02 31.66
N ASP A 442 -54.93 -29.18 32.44
CA ASP A 442 -55.14 -29.25 33.89
C ASP A 442 -53.93 -29.39 34.85
N THR A 443 -53.71 -28.35 35.65
CA THR A 443 -53.02 -28.42 36.95
C THR A 443 -53.98 -28.00 38.06
N GLY A 444 -54.41 -28.98 38.85
CA GLY A 444 -55.28 -28.79 40.01
C GLY A 444 -54.54 -28.34 41.28
N LYS A 445 -55.14 -27.33 41.92
CA LYS A 445 -55.43 -27.12 43.36
C LYS A 445 -54.31 -27.09 44.43
N THR A 446 -54.18 -25.88 45.00
CA THR A 446 -54.14 -25.44 46.42
C THR A 446 -53.93 -26.43 47.59
N PRO A 447 -53.32 -25.93 48.68
CA PRO A 447 -54.08 -25.56 49.90
C PRO A 447 -53.76 -24.11 50.32
N GLN A 448 -54.66 -23.32 50.93
CA GLN A 448 -55.27 -23.49 52.25
C GLN A 448 -56.54 -22.63 52.37
#